data_AF-A0A7S1BDK5-F1
#
_entry.id   AF-A0A7S1BDK5-F1
#
_cell.length_a   1.000
_cell.length_b   1.000
_cell.length_c   1.000
_cell.angle_alpha   90.00
_cell.angle_beta   90.00
_cell.angle_gamma   90.00
#
_symmetry.space_group_name_H-M   'P 1'
#
loop_
_entity.id
_entity.type
_entity.pdbx_description
1 polymer ?
#
loop_
_entity_poly.entity_id
_entity_poly.type
_entity_poly.pdbx_seq_one_letter_code
_entity_poly.pdbx_strand_id
1 'polypeptide(L)'
;MSKENNDAYDLLKRAVDESPIIIENKLHVRDFEQPWESAYDGLIYIGDSAHPVRPTGEGTALAFEDANVLSEVIMRNKNGLCVEALRDYESERYEPVKEISEKIRALADGFYEGVP
;
A
#
# COMPACT_ATOMS: atom_id res chain seq x y z
N MET A 1 -0.29 -29.12 -0.39
CA MET A 1 -1.23 -28.47 0.55
C MET A 1 -1.79 -29.50 1.52
N SER A 2 -1.88 -29.17 2.82
CA SER A 2 -2.55 -30.01 3.82
C SER A 2 -4.06 -30.06 3.55
N LYS A 3 -4.76 -31.08 4.08
CA LYS A 3 -6.23 -31.20 3.96
C LYS A 3 -6.97 -29.96 4.47
N GLU A 4 -6.50 -29.36 5.57
CA GLU A 4 -7.08 -28.13 6.15
C GLU A 4 -7.00 -26.92 5.20
N ASN A 5 -5.92 -26.79 4.42
CA ASN A 5 -5.80 -25.73 3.42
C ASN A 5 -6.78 -25.92 2.25
N ASN A 6 -7.21 -27.16 1.98
CA ASN A 6 -8.14 -27.46 0.91
C ASN A 6 -9.59 -27.11 1.32
N ASP A 7 -9.97 -27.43 2.56
CA ASP A 7 -11.30 -27.14 3.10
C ASP A 7 -11.55 -25.62 3.22
N ALA A 8 -10.54 -24.84 3.60
CA ALA A 8 -10.64 -23.37 3.68
C ALA A 8 -10.83 -22.73 2.29
N TYR A 9 -10.12 -23.24 1.28
CA TYR A 9 -10.26 -22.78 -0.10
C TYR A 9 -11.66 -23.07 -0.65
N ASP A 10 -12.17 -24.28 -0.45
CA ASP A 10 -13.50 -24.68 -0.90
C ASP A 10 -14.61 -23.85 -0.21
N LEU A 11 -14.43 -23.52 1.07
CA LEU A 11 -15.35 -22.64 1.81
C LEU A 11 -15.37 -21.22 1.23
N LEU A 12 -14.19 -20.64 0.98
CA LEU A 12 -14.06 -19.31 0.39
C LEU A 12 -14.69 -19.28 -1.02
N LYS A 13 -14.38 -20.28 -1.84
CA LYS A 13 -14.93 -20.41 -3.19
C LYS A 13 -16.46 -20.46 -3.16
N ARG A 14 -17.04 -21.30 -2.30
CA ARG A 14 -18.50 -21.40 -2.16
C ARG A 14 -19.12 -20.09 -1.69
N ALA A 15 -18.50 -19.39 -0.74
CA ALA A 15 -18.99 -18.08 -0.28
C ALA A 15 -18.98 -17.03 -1.39
N VAL A 16 -17.99 -17.07 -2.29
CA VAL A 16 -17.93 -16.20 -3.48
C VAL A 16 -19.03 -16.59 -4.47
N ASP A 17 -19.19 -17.87 -4.79
CA ASP A 17 -20.17 -18.37 -5.76
C ASP A 17 -21.63 -18.14 -5.30
N GLU A 18 -21.90 -18.25 -4.00
CA GLU A 18 -23.21 -18.02 -3.39
C GLU A 18 -23.51 -16.54 -3.13
N SER A 19 -22.53 -15.65 -3.31
CA SER A 19 -22.73 -14.23 -3.05
C SER A 19 -23.74 -13.65 -4.03
N PRO A 20 -24.86 -13.06 -3.58
CA PRO A 20 -25.85 -12.44 -4.46
C PRO A 20 -25.34 -11.15 -5.10
N ILE A 21 -24.18 -10.66 -4.65
CA ILE A 21 -23.54 -9.43 -5.11
C ILE A 21 -22.06 -9.72 -5.35
N ILE A 22 -21.62 -9.54 -6.59
CA ILE A 22 -20.21 -9.54 -6.96
C ILE A 22 -19.83 -8.09 -7.23
N ILE A 23 -18.83 -7.59 -6.51
CA ILE A 23 -18.25 -6.26 -6.75
C ILE A 23 -16.90 -6.46 -7.42
N GLU A 24 -16.82 -6.10 -8.69
CA GLU A 24 -15.58 -6.10 -9.44
C GLU A 24 -14.99 -4.69 -9.45
N ASN A 25 -13.86 -4.52 -8.77
CA ASN A 25 -13.10 -3.28 -8.78
C ASN A 25 -11.85 -3.42 -9.65
N LYS A 26 -11.55 -2.39 -10.42
CA LYS A 26 -10.25 -2.30 -11.10
C LYS A 26 -9.17 -2.07 -10.04
N LEU A 27 -8.11 -2.87 -10.11
CA LEU A 27 -6.94 -2.68 -9.28
C LEU A 27 -6.05 -1.59 -9.89
N HIS A 28 -5.78 -0.57 -9.09
CA HIS A 28 -4.81 0.47 -9.40
C HIS A 28 -3.57 0.25 -8.52
N VAL A 29 -2.39 0.32 -9.13
CA VAL A 29 -1.11 0.20 -8.41
C VAL A 29 -0.20 1.35 -8.82
N ARG A 30 0.64 1.80 -7.88
CA ARG A 30 1.59 2.89 -8.17
C ARG A 30 2.72 2.46 -9.09
N ASP A 31 3.09 3.37 -9.99
CA ASP A 31 4.39 3.38 -10.64
C ASP A 31 5.36 4.30 -9.87
N PHE A 32 6.51 3.74 -9.45
CA PHE A 32 7.54 4.46 -8.70
C PHE A 32 8.60 5.11 -9.61
N GLU A 33 8.50 4.97 -10.93
CA GLU A 33 9.30 5.76 -11.88
C GLU A 33 8.84 7.22 -11.95
N GLN A 34 7.60 7.50 -11.52
CA GLN A 34 7.03 8.85 -11.46
C GLN A 34 7.41 9.58 -10.15
N PRO A 35 7.51 10.92 -10.16
CA PRO A 35 7.81 11.70 -8.97
C PRO A 35 6.90 11.34 -7.80
N TRP A 36 7.53 11.02 -6.65
CA TRP A 36 6.84 10.79 -5.39
C TRP A 36 6.36 12.09 -4.75
N GLU A 37 7.23 13.08 -4.84
CA GLU A 37 7.05 14.41 -4.28
C GLU A 37 5.89 15.18 -4.93
N SER A 38 5.14 15.91 -4.11
CA SER A 38 4.16 16.86 -4.60
C SER A 38 4.81 18.02 -5.35
N ALA A 39 4.27 18.37 -6.52
CA ALA A 39 4.68 19.56 -7.28
C ALA A 39 4.33 20.89 -6.58
N TYR A 40 3.58 20.86 -5.47
CA TYR A 40 3.16 22.04 -4.73
C TYR A 40 3.68 22.03 -3.29
N ASP A 41 4.28 23.14 -2.88
CA ASP A 41 4.79 23.35 -1.53
C ASP A 41 3.64 23.49 -0.53
N GLY A 42 3.56 22.57 0.43
CA GLY A 42 2.48 22.51 1.41
C GLY A 42 1.45 21.42 1.14
N LEU A 43 1.65 20.59 0.11
CA LEU A 43 0.85 19.40 -0.17
C LEU A 43 1.73 18.16 -0.11
N ILE A 44 1.22 17.08 0.45
CA ILE A 44 1.81 15.73 0.39
C ILE A 44 0.70 14.71 0.17
N TYR A 45 1.08 13.54 -0.30
CA TYR A 45 0.19 12.38 -0.43
C TYR A 45 0.53 11.33 0.62
N ILE A 46 -0.48 10.66 1.15
CA ILE A 46 -0.36 9.54 2.11
C ILE A 46 -1.33 8.41 1.74
N GLY A 47 -1.08 7.19 2.22
CA GLY A 47 -1.94 6.03 1.97
C GLY A 47 -2.19 5.80 0.47
N ASP A 48 -3.40 5.37 0.10
CA ASP A 48 -3.76 5.07 -1.31
C ASP A 48 -3.64 6.25 -2.28
N SER A 49 -3.58 7.50 -1.80
CA SER A 49 -3.30 8.65 -2.68
C SER A 49 -1.82 8.71 -3.09
N ALA A 50 -0.94 8.18 -2.25
CA ALA A 50 0.50 8.10 -2.48
C ALA A 50 0.93 6.74 -2.98
N HIS A 51 0.36 5.63 -2.50
CA HIS A 51 0.87 4.28 -2.75
C HIS A 51 -0.26 3.25 -2.72
N PRO A 52 -1.20 3.30 -3.68
CA PRO A 52 -2.20 2.25 -3.78
C PRO A 52 -1.51 0.90 -4.02
N VAL A 53 -1.77 -0.05 -3.11
CA VAL A 53 -1.25 -1.42 -3.15
C VAL A 53 -2.40 -2.41 -3.40
N ARG A 54 -2.05 -3.63 -3.84
CA ARG A 54 -3.04 -4.71 -3.93
C ARG A 54 -3.58 -5.04 -2.52
N PRO A 55 -4.84 -5.48 -2.39
CA PRO A 55 -5.49 -5.68 -1.09
C PRO A 55 -5.01 -6.98 -0.39
N THR A 56 -3.74 -7.01 -0.01
CA THR A 56 -3.10 -8.11 0.75
C THR A 56 -3.03 -7.82 2.26
N GLY A 57 -3.41 -6.60 2.68
CA GLY A 57 -3.55 -6.17 4.08
C GLY A 57 -2.57 -5.07 4.51
N GLU A 58 -1.48 -4.87 3.77
CA GLU A 58 -0.38 -3.97 4.13
C GLU A 58 -0.71 -2.49 3.88
N GLY A 59 -1.61 -2.17 2.95
CA GLY A 59 -1.92 -0.77 2.58
C GLY A 59 -2.38 0.08 3.76
N THR A 60 -3.22 -0.49 4.63
CA THR A 60 -3.66 0.18 5.87
C THR A 60 -2.50 0.43 6.83
N ALA A 61 -1.60 -0.56 6.99
CA ALA A 61 -0.44 -0.41 7.86
C ALA A 61 0.51 0.68 7.35
N LEU A 62 0.77 0.71 6.05
CA LEU A 62 1.58 1.75 5.41
C LEU A 62 0.97 3.14 5.61
N ALA A 63 -0.34 3.30 5.49
CA ALA A 63 -1.01 4.58 5.72
C ALA A 63 -0.88 5.05 7.19
N PHE A 64 -0.89 4.14 8.16
CA PHE A 64 -0.62 4.49 9.56
C PHE A 64 0.84 4.84 9.81
N GLU A 65 1.78 4.12 9.18
CA GLU A 65 3.19 4.46 9.23
C GLU A 65 3.45 5.86 8.65
N ASP A 66 2.80 6.21 7.54
CA ASP A 66 2.91 7.55 6.97
C ASP A 66 2.51 8.63 7.97
N ALA A 67 1.36 8.45 8.64
CA ALA A 67 0.87 9.40 9.64
C ALA A 67 1.84 9.51 10.82
N ASN A 68 2.44 8.39 11.24
CA ASN A 68 3.43 8.39 12.32
C ASN A 68 4.71 9.14 11.92
N VAL A 69 5.32 8.78 10.78
CA VAL A 69 6.55 9.43 10.28
C VAL A 69 6.31 10.91 10.02
N LEU A 70 5.17 11.27 9.42
CA LEU A 70 4.79 12.67 9.20
C LEU A 70 4.76 13.45 10.53
N SER A 71 4.16 12.87 11.57
CA SER A 71 4.14 13.48 12.90
C SER A 71 5.56 13.64 13.46
N GLU A 72 6.40 12.62 13.34
CA GLU A 72 7.79 12.65 13.83
C GLU A 72 8.63 13.72 13.12
N VAL A 73 8.54 13.83 11.80
CA VAL A 73 9.29 14.85 11.04
C VAL A 73 8.81 16.27 11.36
N ILE A 74 7.51 16.47 11.58
CA ILE A 74 6.97 17.77 12.02
C ILE A 74 7.48 18.11 13.42
N MET A 75 7.47 17.14 14.34
CA MET A 75 7.87 17.35 15.73
C MET A 75 9.37 17.63 15.90
N ARG A 76 10.23 16.98 15.09
CA ARG A 76 11.68 17.20 15.15
C ARG A 76 12.13 18.45 14.39
N ASN A 77 11.32 18.94 13.44
CA ASN A 77 11.63 20.16 12.70
C ASN A 77 11.42 21.38 13.59
N LYS A 78 12.41 22.27 13.65
CA LYS A 78 12.37 23.49 14.48
C LYS A 78 11.23 24.45 14.09
N ASN A 79 10.81 24.40 12.83
CA ASN A 79 9.75 25.21 12.25
C ASN A 79 8.37 24.52 12.29
N GLY A 80 8.28 23.30 12.84
CA GLY A 80 7.05 22.54 12.90
C GLY A 80 6.56 22.11 11.52
N LEU A 81 5.29 22.39 11.21
CA LEU A 81 4.70 22.11 9.90
C LEU A 81 5.21 23.13 8.87
N CYS A 82 6.27 22.77 8.16
CA CYS A 82 6.86 23.55 7.07
C CYS A 82 7.17 22.67 5.86
N VAL A 83 7.52 23.29 4.73
CA VAL A 83 7.88 22.59 3.49
C VAL A 83 9.02 21.60 3.72
N GLU A 84 10.04 21.98 4.49
CA GLU A 84 11.19 21.12 4.78
C GLU A 84 10.75 19.83 5.49
N ALA A 85 9.85 19.91 6.47
CA ALA A 85 9.30 18.74 7.15
C ALA A 85 8.49 17.84 6.20
N LEU A 86 7.76 18.43 5.25
CA LEU A 86 7.01 17.66 4.25
C LEU A 86 7.94 16.90 3.29
N ARG A 87 9.05 17.53 2.86
CA ARG A 87 10.07 16.90 2.01
C ARG A 87 10.85 15.81 2.76
N ASP A 88 11.12 16.03 4.04
CA ASP A 88 11.70 15.00 4.92
C ASP A 88 10.82 13.75 4.99
N TYR A 89 9.50 13.93 5.19
CA TYR A 89 8.53 12.82 5.16
C TYR A 89 8.58 12.07 3.83
N GLU A 90 8.53 12.79 2.70
CA GLU A 90 8.54 12.20 1.36
C GLU A 90 9.83 11.39 1.13
N SER A 91 10.98 11.93 1.54
CA SER A 91 12.27 11.24 1.42
C SER A 91 12.36 10.00 2.33
N GLU A 92 11.83 10.04 3.54
CA GLU A 92 11.90 8.92 4.48
C GLU A 92 10.94 7.79 4.14
N ARG A 93 9.79 8.11 3.53
CA ARG A 93 8.78 7.11 3.18
C ARG A 93 8.97 6.47 1.82
N TYR A 94 9.64 7.14 0.88
CA TYR A 94 9.74 6.64 -0.49
C TYR A 94 10.28 5.21 -0.59
N GLU A 95 11.47 4.94 -0.06
CA GLU A 95 12.12 3.63 -0.24
C GLU A 95 11.38 2.50 0.50
N PRO A 96 11.01 2.64 1.80
CA PRO A 96 10.27 1.59 2.50
C PRO A 96 8.94 1.24 1.83
N VAL A 97 8.18 2.24 1.37
CA VAL A 97 6.89 2.02 0.70
C VAL A 97 7.08 1.36 -0.66
N LYS A 98 8.09 1.78 -1.42
CA LYS A 98 8.44 1.17 -2.70
C LYS A 98 8.78 -0.31 -2.53
N GLU A 99 9.66 -0.65 -1.60
CA GLU A 99 10.05 -2.05 -1.36
C GLU A 99 8.84 -2.94 -1.02
N ILE A 100 7.95 -2.46 -0.14
CA ILE A 100 6.75 -3.20 0.25
C ILE A 100 5.80 -3.36 -0.94
N SER A 101 5.59 -2.28 -1.71
CA SER A 101 4.74 -2.30 -2.91
C SER A 101 5.24 -3.27 -3.97
N GLU A 102 6.56 -3.32 -4.20
CA GLU A 102 7.20 -4.25 -5.14
C GLU A 102 7.08 -5.71 -4.66
N LYS A 103 7.29 -5.98 -3.36
CA LYS A 103 7.12 -7.32 -2.77
C LYS A 103 5.68 -7.82 -2.90
N ILE A 104 4.69 -6.96 -2.63
CA ILE A 104 3.26 -7.28 -2.78
C ILE A 104 2.93 -7.60 -4.25
N ARG A 105 3.48 -6.80 -5.18
CA ARG A 105 3.29 -7.03 -6.62
C ARG A 105 3.86 -8.38 -7.04
N ALA A 106 5.11 -8.67 -6.68
CA ALA A 106 5.77 -9.94 -7.01
C ALA A 106 5.03 -11.15 -6.43
N LEU A 107 4.58 -11.07 -5.16
CA LEU A 107 3.77 -12.12 -4.54
C LEU A 107 2.48 -12.35 -5.32
N ALA A 108 1.78 -11.27 -5.64
CA ALA A 108 0.51 -11.34 -6.33
C ALA A 108 0.65 -11.84 -7.78
N ASP A 109 1.72 -11.50 -8.48
CA ASP A 109 1.98 -12.00 -9.83
C ASP A 109 2.30 -13.51 -9.81
N GLY A 110 3.02 -13.99 -8.79
CA GLY A 110 3.26 -15.43 -8.56
C GLY A 110 1.98 -16.25 -8.39
N PHE A 111 0.92 -15.69 -7.80
CA PHE A 111 -0.40 -16.33 -7.72
C PHE A 111 -1.04 -16.56 -9.10
N TYR A 112 -0.82 -15.67 -10.07
CA TYR A 112 -1.43 -15.78 -11.41
C TYR A 112 -0.59 -16.59 -12.39
N GLU A 113 0.73 -16.67 -12.19
CA GLU A 113 1.63 -17.45 -13.05
C GLU A 113 1.63 -18.96 -12.75
N GLY A 114 0.91 -19.41 -11.72
CA GLY A 114 0.75 -20.83 -11.41
C GLY A 114 2.03 -21.48 -10.90
N VAL A 115 2.87 -20.74 -10.18
CA VAL A 115 3.96 -21.34 -9.42
C VAL A 115 3.32 -22.16 -8.27
N PRO A 116 3.62 -23.47 -8.15
CA PRO A 116 2.98 -24.36 -7.18
C PRO A 116 3.17 -23.93 -5.72
#